data_AF-A0A821J0W4-F1
#
_entry.id   AF-A0A821J0W4-F1
#
_cell.length_a   1.000
_cell.length_b   1.000
_cell.length_c   1.000
_cell.angle_alpha   90.00
_cell.angle_beta   90.00
_cell.angle_gamma   90.00
#
_symmetry.space_group_name_H-M   'P 1'
#
loop_
_entity.id
_entity.type
_entity.pdbx_description
1 polymer ?
#
loop_
_entity_poly.entity_id
_entity_poly.type
_entity_poly.pdbx_seq_one_letter_code
_entity_poly.pdbx_strand_id
1 'polypeptide(L)'
;LIDKETDSLIICDAGNRRVVRWSRRSGTTQGEILIDSIVCWGLAMDEQRYLYVAGVLTHEVRRYQLGEKNGTLIAGGNGQGTALGNVMGSGYPHTKKATPRYLLGVLRKFSVTRLL
;
A
#
# COMPACT_ATOMS: atom_id res chain seq x y z
N LEU A 1 -4.45 8.60 1.47
CA LEU A 1 -5.52 7.70 1.88
C LEU A 1 -6.24 8.32 3.09
N ILE A 2 -7.57 8.35 3.10
CA ILE A 2 -8.34 8.80 4.27
C ILE A 2 -8.67 7.58 5.13
N ASP A 3 -8.23 7.62 6.37
CA ASP A 3 -8.63 6.71 7.43
C ASP A 3 -9.83 7.29 8.19
N LYS A 4 -11.02 6.73 7.97
CA LYS A 4 -12.26 7.20 8.62
C LYS A 4 -12.36 6.77 10.08
N GLU A 5 -11.74 5.66 10.46
CA GLU A 5 -11.81 5.10 11.83
C GLU A 5 -11.11 6.04 12.82
N THR A 6 -9.94 6.56 12.43
CA THR A 6 -9.13 7.45 13.28
C THR A 6 -9.25 8.93 12.88
N ASP A 7 -10.12 9.23 11.90
CA ASP A 7 -10.21 10.54 11.21
C ASP A 7 -8.83 11.13 10.88
N SER A 8 -8.07 10.39 10.08
CA SER A 8 -6.68 10.72 9.76
C SER A 8 -6.38 10.60 8.26
N LEU A 9 -5.38 11.35 7.80
CA LEU A 9 -4.74 11.21 6.51
C LEU A 9 -3.55 10.27 6.66
N ILE A 10 -3.51 9.20 5.87
CA ILE A 10 -2.31 8.38 5.69
C ILE A 10 -1.68 8.78 4.35
N ILE A 11 -0.42 9.21 4.40
CA ILE A 11 0.28 9.87 3.32
C ILE A 11 1.54 9.07 3.01
N CYS A 12 1.72 8.78 1.72
CA CYS A 12 2.99 8.31 1.21
C CYS A 12 3.89 9.53 0.99
N ASP A 13 4.79 9.78 1.93
CA ASP A 13 5.75 10.88 1.90
C ASP A 13 7.04 10.37 1.25
N ALA A 14 6.94 10.07 -0.04
CA ALA A 14 7.97 9.34 -0.80
C ALA A 14 9.32 10.06 -0.82
N GLY A 15 9.33 11.40 -0.89
CA GLY A 15 10.55 12.20 -0.86
C GLY A 15 11.32 12.05 0.46
N ASN A 16 10.60 11.89 1.58
CA ASN A 16 11.18 11.62 2.89
C ASN A 16 11.27 10.12 3.22
N ARG A 17 10.98 9.25 2.24
CA ARG A 17 11.06 7.79 2.35
C ARG A 17 10.27 7.22 3.54
N ARG A 18 9.03 7.68 3.72
CA ARG A 18 8.18 7.24 4.84
C ARG A 18 6.70 7.26 4.50
N VAL A 19 5.92 6.49 5.25
CA VAL A 19 4.47 6.62 5.33
C VAL A 19 4.12 7.27 6.66
N VAL A 20 3.38 8.38 6.61
CA VAL A 20 2.98 9.13 7.79
C VAL A 20 1.47 9.15 7.97
N ARG A 21 1.03 9.26 9.22
CA ARG A 21 -0.35 9.50 9.61
C ARG A 21 -0.50 10.88 10.22
N TRP A 22 -1.47 11.64 9.74
CA TRP A 22 -1.84 12.95 10.26
C TRP A 22 -3.29 12.95 10.71
N SER A 23 -3.53 13.24 11.98
CA SER A 23 -4.88 13.48 12.48
C SER A 23 -5.48 14.70 11.79
N ARG A 24 -6.75 14.60 11.40
CA ARG A 24 -7.51 15.72 10.80
C ARG A 24 -8.21 16.59 11.85
N ARG A 25 -8.09 16.24 13.14
CA ARG A 25 -8.65 17.00 14.25
C ARG A 25 -7.91 18.32 14.41
N SER A 26 -8.63 19.35 14.86
CA SER A 26 -8.06 20.67 15.14
C SER A 26 -6.94 20.59 16.17
N GLY A 27 -5.91 21.42 16.00
CA GLY A 27 -4.75 21.45 16.90
C GLY A 27 -3.69 20.38 16.65
N THR A 28 -3.83 19.53 15.62
CA THR A 28 -2.77 18.58 15.23
C THR A 28 -1.57 19.33 14.66
N THR A 29 -0.41 19.24 15.31
CA THR A 29 0.84 19.92 14.89
C THR A 29 1.92 18.97 14.40
N GLN A 30 1.76 17.66 14.62
CA GLN A 30 2.74 16.65 14.25
C GLN A 30 2.08 15.40 13.67
N GLY A 31 2.74 14.82 12.66
CA GLY A 31 2.39 13.52 12.09
C GLY A 31 3.17 12.39 12.77
N GLU A 32 2.61 11.19 12.73
CA GLU A 32 3.23 9.96 13.18
C GLU A 32 3.85 9.22 11.99
N ILE A 33 5.05 8.66 12.16
CA ILE A 33 5.65 7.77 11.17
C ILE A 33 5.08 6.38 11.40
N LEU A 34 4.31 5.87 10.42
CA LEU A 34 3.79 4.50 10.47
C LEU A 34 4.82 3.50 9.92
N ILE A 35 5.50 3.87 8.84
CA ILE A 35 6.49 3.02 8.17
C ILE A 35 7.63 3.95 7.74
N ASP A 36 8.85 3.58 8.09
CA ASP A 36 10.07 4.27 7.67
C ASP A 36 10.77 3.55 6.51
N SER A 37 11.78 4.19 5.95
CA SER A 37 12.71 3.60 4.97
C SER A 37 12.05 3.01 3.72
N ILE A 38 10.91 3.56 3.29
CA ILE A 38 10.17 3.09 2.12
C ILE A 38 9.92 4.21 1.11
N VAL A 39 10.24 3.95 -0.16
CA VAL A 39 9.80 4.78 -1.28
C VAL A 39 8.53 4.15 -1.82
N CYS A 40 7.39 4.73 -1.50
CA CYS A 40 6.09 4.23 -1.93
C CYS A 40 5.51 5.03 -3.09
N TRP A 41 4.57 4.41 -3.80
CA TRP A 41 3.74 5.05 -4.83
C TRP A 41 2.25 4.97 -4.53
N GLY A 42 1.84 3.89 -3.86
CA GLY A 42 0.43 3.60 -3.59
C GLY A 42 0.22 3.15 -2.16
N LEU A 43 -0.94 3.55 -1.62
CA LEU A 43 -1.44 3.11 -0.34
C LEU A 43 -2.89 2.64 -0.50
N ALA A 44 -3.22 1.52 0.14
CA ALA A 44 -4.60 1.06 0.33
C ALA A 44 -4.76 0.51 1.74
N MET A 45 -5.98 0.48 2.26
CA MET A 45 -6.26 -0.14 3.56
C MET A 45 -7.56 -0.93 3.48
N ASP A 46 -7.59 -2.11 4.08
CA ASP A 46 -8.78 -2.96 4.13
C ASP A 46 -9.62 -2.71 5.40
N GLU A 47 -10.74 -3.41 5.49
CA GLU A 47 -11.66 -3.35 6.63
C GLU A 47 -11.05 -3.92 7.91
N GLN A 48 -10.06 -4.82 7.80
CA GLN A 48 -9.31 -5.38 8.92
C GLN A 48 -8.16 -4.48 9.37
N ARG A 49 -8.05 -3.26 8.82
CA ARG A 49 -7.05 -2.25 9.18
C ARG A 49 -5.63 -2.61 8.73
N TYR A 50 -5.46 -3.51 7.77
CA TYR A 50 -4.15 -3.73 7.16
C TYR A 50 -3.85 -2.65 6.14
N LEU A 51 -2.66 -2.06 6.25
CA LEU A 51 -2.13 -1.08 5.31
C LEU A 51 -1.30 -1.79 4.24
N TYR A 52 -1.65 -1.56 2.99
CA TYR A 52 -0.96 -2.08 1.81
C TYR A 52 -0.13 -0.97 1.21
N VAL A 53 1.17 -1.22 1.05
CA VAL A 53 2.12 -0.25 0.51
C VAL A 53 2.79 -0.83 -0.72
N ALA A 54 2.67 -0.14 -1.84
CA ALA A 54 3.39 -0.45 -3.06
C ALA A 54 4.74 0.28 -3.07
N GLY A 55 5.83 -0.48 -2.99
CA GLY A 55 7.21 0.00 -3.02
C GLY A 55 7.70 0.21 -4.46
N VAL A 56 8.29 1.38 -4.72
CA VAL A 56 8.77 1.77 -6.05
C VAL A 56 10.07 1.05 -6.41
N LEU A 57 11.04 1.11 -5.49
CA LEU A 57 12.38 0.56 -5.71
C LEU A 57 12.43 -0.96 -5.58
N THR A 58 11.52 -1.53 -4.81
CA THR A 58 11.50 -2.96 -4.53
C THR A 58 10.62 -3.74 -5.51
N HIS A 59 9.70 -3.06 -6.22
CA HIS A 59 8.65 -3.72 -7.01
C HIS A 59 7.84 -4.72 -6.18
N GLU A 60 7.60 -4.38 -4.91
CA GLU A 60 6.88 -5.20 -3.95
C GLU A 60 5.62 -4.49 -3.47
N VAL A 61 4.57 -5.27 -3.19
CA VAL A 61 3.47 -4.84 -2.36
C VAL A 61 3.59 -5.57 -1.03
N ARG A 62 3.67 -4.78 0.04
CA ARG A 62 3.73 -5.30 1.41
C ARG A 62 2.47 -4.92 2.17
N ARG A 63 2.02 -5.83 3.03
CA ARG A 63 0.92 -5.65 3.96
C ARG A 63 1.49 -5.42 5.35
N TYR A 64 1.02 -4.39 6.03
CA TYR A 64 1.42 -4.01 7.38
C TYR A 64 0.19 -3.99 8.27
N GLN A 65 0.27 -4.60 9.45
CA GLN A 65 -0.62 -4.21 10.54
C GLN A 65 -0.18 -2.83 11.04
N LEU A 66 -1.11 -1.95 11.42
CA LEU A 66 -0.73 -0.64 11.95
C LEU A 66 0.12 -0.80 13.21
N GLY A 67 1.31 -0.19 13.21
CA GLY A 67 2.33 -0.34 14.27
C GLY A 67 3.36 -1.44 14.01
N GLU A 68 3.16 -2.29 13.01
CA GLU A 68 4.15 -3.26 12.56
C GLU A 68 5.25 -2.56 11.75
N LYS A 69 6.52 -2.84 12.09
CA LYS A 69 7.66 -2.27 11.37
C LYS A 69 8.03 -3.06 10.11
N ASN A 70 7.79 -4.37 10.13
CA ASN A 70 8.21 -5.29 9.08
C ASN A 70 6.98 -5.82 8.34
N GLY A 71 6.62 -5.21 7.23
CA GLY A 71 5.46 -5.65 6.45
C GLY A 71 5.68 -7.01 5.78
N THR A 72 4.62 -7.81 5.72
CA THR A 72 4.56 -9.09 4.99
C THR A 72 4.54 -8.84 3.49
N LEU A 73 5.45 -9.45 2.73
CA LEU A 73 5.40 -9.44 1.27
C LEU A 73 4.17 -10.24 0.79
N ILE A 74 3.30 -9.62 0.01
CA ILE A 74 2.08 -10.27 -0.50
C ILE A 74 2.04 -10.37 -2.03
N ALA A 75 2.84 -9.57 -2.73
CA ALA A 75 3.01 -9.64 -4.18
C ALA A 75 4.31 -8.94 -4.60
N GLY A 76 4.92 -9.38 -5.70
CA GLY A 76 6.14 -8.78 -6.25
C GLY A 76 7.43 -9.46 -5.78
N GLY A 77 8.56 -8.76 -5.90
CA GLY A 77 9.90 -9.27 -5.55
C GLY A 77 10.70 -9.90 -6.70
N ASN A 78 10.13 -9.94 -7.91
CA ASN A 78 10.77 -10.44 -9.13
C ASN A 78 11.03 -9.33 -10.17
N GLY A 79 11.14 -8.07 -9.72
CA GLY A 79 11.27 -6.90 -10.59
C GLY A 79 9.92 -6.37 -11.13
N GLN A 80 10.00 -5.41 -12.04
CA GLN A 80 8.83 -4.77 -12.64
C GLN A 80 8.03 -5.76 -13.50
N GLY A 81 6.76 -5.97 -13.16
CA GLY A 81 5.86 -6.81 -13.96
C GLY A 81 5.53 -6.17 -15.31
N THR A 82 5.55 -6.96 -16.38
CA THR A 82 5.29 -6.51 -17.77
C THR A 82 3.85 -6.76 -18.25
N ALA A 83 3.00 -7.44 -17.46
CA ALA A 83 1.65 -7.84 -17.86
C ALA A 83 0.56 -7.01 -17.14
N LEU A 84 -0.28 -6.31 -17.91
CA LEU A 84 -1.50 -5.61 -17.44
C LEU A 84 -2.76 -6.50 -17.42
N GLY A 85 -2.61 -7.82 -17.49
CA GLY A 85 -3.73 -8.74 -17.52
C GLY A 85 -3.35 -10.14 -17.04
N ASN A 86 -4.20 -10.65 -16.14
CA ASN A 86 -4.43 -12.06 -15.86
C ASN A 86 -3.21 -12.90 -15.46
N VAL A 87 -2.98 -13.02 -14.15
CA VAL A 87 -2.35 -14.20 -13.55
C VAL A 87 -3.02 -14.51 -12.22
N MET A 88 -4.01 -15.40 -12.27
CA MET A 88 -4.40 -16.25 -11.14
C MET A 88 -3.88 -17.65 -11.51
N GLY A 89 -2.67 -17.98 -11.06
CA GLY A 89 -2.05 -19.28 -11.25
C GLY A 89 -2.22 -20.14 -9.99
N SER A 90 -3.17 -21.08 -10.06
CA SER A 90 -3.37 -22.30 -9.26
C SER A 90 -2.30 -22.62 -8.20
N GLY A 91 -2.66 -22.54 -6.91
CA GLY A 91 -1.84 -23.11 -5.84
C GLY A 91 -2.15 -22.77 -4.38
N TYR A 92 -3.32 -22.21 -4.02
CA TYR A 92 -3.63 -21.88 -2.62
C TYR A 92 -4.72 -22.79 -2.03
N PRO A 93 -4.39 -23.74 -1.13
CA PRO A 93 -5.40 -24.51 -0.44
C PRO A 93 -5.95 -23.74 0.78
N HIS A 94 -7.28 -23.70 0.83
CA HIS A 94 -8.14 -23.62 2.01
C HIS A 94 -7.76 -22.65 3.15
N THR A 95 -8.20 -21.40 3.07
CA THR A 95 -9.05 -20.79 4.11
C THR A 95 -9.87 -19.65 3.49
N LYS A 96 -11.04 -19.39 4.04
CA LYS A 96 -12.21 -18.81 3.37
C LYS A 96 -12.06 -17.30 3.02
N LYS A 97 -12.57 -16.95 1.83
CA LYS A 97 -12.83 -15.60 1.25
C LYS A 97 -11.62 -14.69 1.02
N ALA A 98 -10.89 -14.95 -0.07
CA ALA A 98 -10.16 -13.91 -0.80
C ALA A 98 -10.97 -13.47 -2.02
N THR A 99 -11.59 -12.29 -1.95
CA THR A 99 -11.79 -11.37 -3.09
C THR A 99 -12.52 -10.11 -2.61
N PRO A 100 -11.90 -8.93 -2.80
CA PRO A 100 -12.50 -7.98 -3.74
C PRO A 100 -11.45 -7.24 -4.58
N ARG A 101 -11.17 -7.77 -5.77
CA ARG A 101 -10.91 -7.07 -7.06
C ARG A 101 -9.93 -5.89 -7.19
N TYR A 102 -9.25 -5.39 -6.16
CA TYR A 102 -8.44 -4.16 -6.29
C TYR A 102 -7.19 -4.09 -5.40
N LEU A 103 -6.51 -5.22 -5.15
CA LEU A 103 -5.04 -5.24 -5.31
C LEU A 103 -4.68 -5.47 -6.80
N LEU A 104 -5.56 -6.17 -7.51
CA LEU A 104 -5.50 -6.43 -8.96
C LEU A 104 -5.57 -5.14 -9.82
N GLY A 105 -6.20 -4.09 -9.29
CA GLY A 105 -6.24 -2.75 -9.86
C GLY A 105 -5.22 -1.75 -9.27
N VAL A 106 -4.48 -2.11 -8.22
CA VAL A 106 -3.34 -1.29 -7.72
C VAL A 106 -2.30 -1.13 -8.83
N LEU A 107 -2.17 -2.12 -9.71
CA LEU A 107 -1.19 -2.18 -10.78
C LEU A 107 -1.60 -1.51 -12.11
N ARG A 108 -2.87 -1.12 -12.32
CA ARG A 108 -3.30 -0.49 -13.60
C ARG A 108 -3.03 1.02 -13.68
N LYS A 109 -2.61 1.67 -12.59
CA LYS A 109 -2.42 3.15 -12.54
C LYS A 109 -0.99 3.63 -12.26
N PHE A 110 0.00 2.75 -12.13
CA PHE A 110 1.41 3.13 -11.94
C PHE A 110 2.27 3.09 -13.23
N SER A 111 1.62 3.10 -14.41
CA SER A 111 2.30 3.41 -15.68
C SER A 111 2.74 4.88 -15.65
N VAL A 112 4.04 5.12 -15.54
CA VAL A 112 4.62 6.46 -15.73
C VAL A 112 4.53 6.85 -17.21
N THR A 113 4.38 8.17 -17.46
CA THR A 113 4.42 8.93 -18.74
C THR A 113 3.12 8.88 -19.58
N ARG A 114 2.50 9.99 -20.01
CA ARG A 114 2.97 11.37 -20.29
C ARG A 114 1.79 12.37 -20.37
N LEU A 115 2.15 13.66 -20.31
CA LEU A 115 1.39 14.90 -20.47
C LEU A 115 0.22 14.91 -21.49
N LEU A 116 -0.75 15.82 -21.19
CA LEU A 116 -1.78 16.42 -22.05
C LEU A 116 -2.80 15.47 -22.67
#